data_AF-A0A1F8LUA0-F1
#
_entry.id   AF-A0A1F8LUA0-F1
#
_cell.length_a   1.000
_cell.length_b   1.000
_cell.length_c   1.000
_cell.angle_alpha   90.00
_cell.angle_beta   90.00
_cell.angle_gamma   90.00
#
_symmetry.space_group_name_H-M   'P 1'
#
loop_
_entity.id
_entity.type
_entity.pdbx_description
1 polymer ?
#
loop_
_entity_poly.entity_id
_entity_poly.type
_entity_poly.pdbx_seq_one_letter_code
_entity_poly.pdbx_strand_id
1 'polypeptide(L)' 'MAFTLDTTLSELLNDPQAKAVLEKQLPGISSNPMIAMAKGLSLNMILSMPQAAQLGITKEKVNAILAEINKQL' A
#
# COMPACT_ATOMS: atom_id res chain seq x y z
N MET A 1 -11.41 10.98 4.67
CA MET A 1 -10.65 10.36 5.78
C MET A 1 -9.24 10.14 5.28
N ALA A 2 -8.21 10.47 6.07
CA ALA A 2 -6.83 10.23 5.65
C ALA A 2 -6.47 8.74 5.78
N PHE A 3 -5.72 8.21 4.82
CA PHE A 3 -5.16 6.87 4.89
C PHE A 3 -3.92 6.85 5.80
N THR A 4 -3.77 5.78 6.57
CA THR A 4 -2.68 5.59 7.54
C THR A 4 -2.08 4.19 7.44
N LEU A 5 -1.10 3.88 8.28
CA LEU A 5 -0.53 2.52 8.35
C LEU A 5 -1.53 1.46 8.85
N ASP A 6 -2.59 1.87 9.52
CA ASP A 6 -3.64 0.97 9.99
C ASP A 6 -4.69 0.68 8.92
N THR A 7 -4.73 1.48 7.84
CA THR A 7 -5.56 1.22 6.66
C THR A 7 -5.19 -0.12 6.05
N THR A 8 -6.21 -0.86 5.62
CA THR A 8 -6.03 -2.12 4.91
C THR A 8 -5.58 -1.89 3.47
N LEU A 9 -4.80 -2.83 2.94
CA LEU A 9 -4.39 -2.73 1.54
C LEU A 9 -5.60 -2.75 0.58
N SER A 10 -6.67 -3.47 0.93
CA SER A 10 -7.90 -3.48 0.13
C SER A 10 -8.58 -2.11 0.05
N GLU A 11 -8.62 -1.34 1.15
CA GLU A 11 -9.16 0.03 1.12
C GLU A 11 -8.41 0.92 0.13
N LEU A 12 -7.07 0.86 0.12
CA LEU A 12 -6.27 1.64 -0.84
C LEU A 12 -6.45 1.17 -2.29
N LEU A 13 -6.64 -0.14 -2.51
CA LEU A 13 -6.85 -0.67 -3.87
C LEU A 13 -8.27 -0.42 -4.39
N ASN A 14 -9.24 -0.23 -3.50
CA ASN A 14 -10.62 0.12 -3.84
C ASN A 14 -10.78 1.61 -4.15
N ASP A 15 -9.87 2.46 -3.66
CA ASP A 15 -9.83 3.87 -4.00
C ASP A 15 -9.03 4.09 -5.31
N PRO A 16 -9.65 4.68 -6.35
CA PRO A 16 -9.00 4.84 -7.66
C PRO A 16 -7.82 5.82 -7.63
N GLN A 17 -7.81 6.83 -6.75
CA GLN A 17 -6.69 7.75 -6.59
C GLN A 17 -5.52 7.04 -5.91
N ALA A 18 -5.78 6.36 -4.80
CA ALA A 18 -4.78 5.60 -4.06
C ALA A 18 -4.16 4.49 -4.93
N LYS A 19 -4.98 3.76 -5.67
CA LYS A 19 -4.52 2.73 -6.61
C LYS A 19 -3.60 3.30 -7.70
N ALA A 20 -3.90 4.48 -8.24
CA ALA A 20 -3.07 5.12 -9.26
C ALA A 20 -1.68 5.50 -8.72
N VAL A 21 -1.62 6.05 -7.51
CA VAL A 21 -0.35 6.36 -6.83
C VAL A 21 0.42 5.07 -6.51
N LEU A 22 -0.26 4.03 -6.02
CA LEU A 22 0.35 2.73 -5.74
C LEU A 22 0.94 2.08 -7.00
N GLU A 23 0.24 2.06 -8.13
CA GLU A 23 0.78 1.54 -9.39
C GLU A 23 1.98 2.35 -9.91
N LYS A 24 1.97 3.67 -9.71
CA LYS A 24 3.10 4.53 -10.10
C LYS A 24 4.35 4.25 -9.28
N GLN A 25 4.19 3.98 -7.98
CA GLN A 25 5.31 3.76 -7.04
C GLN A 25 5.75 2.29 -6.99
N LEU A 26 4.81 1.36 -7.20
CA LEU A 26 4.98 -0.09 -7.13
C LEU A 26 4.25 -0.73 -8.33
N PRO A 27 4.84 -0.67 -9.55
CA PRO A 27 4.19 -1.17 -10.74
C PRO A 27 3.88 -2.66 -10.65
N GLY A 28 2.64 -3.03 -10.98
CA GLY A 28 2.18 -4.42 -10.92
C GLY A 28 1.70 -4.87 -9.55
N ILE A 29 1.62 -3.99 -8.55
CA ILE A 29 1.14 -4.34 -7.22
C ILE A 29 -0.32 -4.81 -7.23
N SER A 30 -1.20 -4.19 -8.04
CA SER A 30 -2.60 -4.61 -8.15
C SER A 30 -2.77 -6.01 -8.75
N SER A 31 -1.78 -6.46 -9.52
CA SER A 31 -1.81 -7.72 -10.27
C SER A 31 -0.97 -8.82 -9.61
N ASN A 32 -0.26 -8.51 -8.51
CA ASN A 32 0.60 -9.48 -7.84
C ASN A 32 -0.26 -10.49 -7.04
N PRO A 33 -0.10 -11.81 -7.24
CA PRO A 33 -0.88 -12.82 -6.53
C PRO A 33 -0.71 -12.75 -5.00
N MET A 34 0.43 -12.29 -4.50
CA MET A 34 0.62 -12.09 -3.06
C MET A 34 -0.22 -10.95 -2.49
N ILE A 35 -0.57 -9.98 -3.32
CA ILE A 35 -1.42 -8.85 -2.90
C ILE A 35 -2.85 -9.31 -2.68
N ALA A 36 -3.32 -10.33 -3.40
CA ALA A 36 -4.61 -10.96 -3.10
C ALA A 36 -4.67 -11.49 -1.66
N MET A 37 -3.56 -12.05 -1.15
CA MET A 37 -3.46 -12.52 0.24
C MET A 37 -3.29 -11.35 1.23
N ALA A 38 -2.58 -10.29 0.84
CA ALA A 38 -2.34 -9.13 1.69
C ALA A 38 -3.51 -8.12 1.76
N LYS A 39 -4.51 -8.21 0.87
CA LYS A 39 -5.67 -7.31 0.80
C LYS A 39 -6.42 -7.14 2.13
N GLY A 40 -6.52 -8.21 2.92
CA GLY A 40 -7.20 -8.19 4.22
C GLY A 40 -6.33 -7.68 5.38
N LEU A 41 -5.07 -7.36 5.13
CA LEU A 41 -4.10 -6.94 6.16
C LEU A 41 -3.90 -5.43 6.14
N SER A 42 -3.62 -4.86 7.31
CA SER A 42 -3.17 -3.46 7.40
C SER A 42 -1.78 -3.29 6.81
N LEU A 43 -1.48 -2.08 6.33
CA LEU A 43 -0.14 -1.76 5.84
C LEU A 43 0.95 -2.00 6.90
N ASN A 44 0.65 -1.72 8.16
CA ASN A 44 1.56 -1.96 9.28
C ASN A 44 1.88 -3.47 9.46
N MET A 45 0.87 -4.33 9.28
CA MET A 45 1.03 -5.77 9.37
C MET A 45 1.84 -6.30 8.18
N ILE A 46 1.60 -5.78 6.97
CA ILE A 46 2.37 -6.13 5.77
C ILE A 46 3.84 -5.72 5.95
N LEU A 47 4.11 -4.51 6.46
CA LEU A 47 5.45 -4.01 6.74
C LEU A 47 6.21 -4.85 7.77
N SER A 48 5.49 -5.51 8.68
CA SER A 48 6.07 -6.43 9.67
C SER A 48 6.49 -7.77 9.04
N MET A 49 6.05 -8.06 7.82
CA MET A 49 6.42 -9.29 7.12
C MET A 49 7.79 -9.14 6.44
N PRO A 50 8.67 -10.16 6.53
CA PRO A 50 9.99 -10.12 5.90
C PRO A 50 9.92 -9.98 4.37
N GLN A 51 8.83 -10.45 3.76
CA GLN A 51 8.60 -10.35 2.32
C GLN A 51 8.44 -8.90 1.85
N ALA A 52 7.81 -8.03 2.65
CA ALA A 52 7.67 -6.61 2.31
C ALA A 52 9.04 -5.95 2.19
N ALA A 53 9.93 -6.20 3.17
CA ALA A 53 11.30 -5.72 3.13
C ALA A 53 12.10 -6.29 1.93
N GLN A 54 11.92 -7.58 1.60
CA GLN A 54 12.57 -8.21 0.43
C GLN A 54 12.15 -7.59 -0.90
N LEU A 55 10.88 -7.14 -1.00
CA LEU A 55 10.37 -6.39 -2.15
C LEU A 55 10.74 -4.90 -2.11
N GLY A 56 11.52 -4.46 -1.12
CA GLY A 56 11.88 -3.07 -0.93
C GLY A 56 10.69 -2.18 -0.56
N ILE A 57 9.64 -2.74 0.03
CA ILE A 57 8.50 -2.03 0.62
C ILE A 57 8.87 -1.75 2.09
N THR A 58 9.38 -0.55 2.34
CA THR A 58 9.79 -0.09 3.67
C THR A 58 8.74 0.84 4.27
N LYS A 59 8.77 1.00 5.60
CA LYS A 59 7.88 1.93 6.31
C LYS A 59 7.99 3.36 5.76
N GLU A 60 9.20 3.78 5.41
CA GLU A 60 9.45 5.10 4.82
C GLU A 60 8.77 5.27 3.47
N LYS A 61 8.91 4.30 2.56
CA LYS A 61 8.22 4.32 1.27
C LYS A 61 6.70 4.34 1.43
N VAL A 62 6.16 3.49 2.30
CA VAL A 62 4.71 3.46 2.54
C VAL A 62 4.21 4.78 3.11
N ASN A 63 4.94 5.40 4.05
CA ASN A 63 4.59 6.72 4.56
C ASN A 63 4.64 7.80 3.47
N ALA A 64 5.63 7.76 2.57
CA ALA A 64 5.71 8.69 1.44
C ALA A 64 4.52 8.51 0.47
N ILE A 65 4.15 7.26 0.17
CA ILE A 65 2.97 6.93 -0.64
C ILE A 65 1.70 7.45 0.02
N LEU A 66 1.49 7.15 1.31
CA LEU A 66 0.32 7.63 2.06
C LEU A 66 0.25 9.15 2.09
N ALA A 67 1.37 9.84 2.23
CA ALA A 67 1.43 11.30 2.16
C ALA A 67 1.09 11.83 0.76
N GLU A 68 1.51 11.16 -0.32
CA GLU A 68 1.14 11.53 -1.70
C GLU A 68 -0.36 11.32 -1.94
N ILE A 69 -0.92 10.20 -1.49
CA ILE A 69 -2.36 9.90 -1.61
C ILE A 69 -3.18 10.92 -0.81
N ASN A 70 -2.81 11.17 0.45
CA ASN A 70 -3.56 12.08 1.31
C ASN A 70 -3.51 13.54 0.86
N LYS A 71 -2.54 13.94 0.02
CA LYS A 71 -2.51 15.27 -0.61
C LYS A 71 -3.52 15.42 -1.75
N GLN A 72 -4.06 14.31 -2.26
CA GLN A 72 -4.99 14.27 -3.38
C GLN A 72 -6.43 13.96 -2.94
N LEU A 73 -6.65 13.69 -1.64
CA LEU A 73 -7.96 13.55 -1.01
C LEU A 73 -8.64 14.91 -0.79
#